data_AF-A0A1F5TQP8-F1
#
_entry.id   AF-A0A1F5TQP8-F1
#
_cell.length_a   1.000
_cell.length_b   1.000
_cell.length_c   1.000
_cell.angle_alpha   90.00
_cell.angle_beta   90.00
_cell.angle_gamma   90.00
#
_symmetry.space_group_name_H-M   'P 1'
#
loop_
_entity.id
_entity.type
_entity.pdbx_description
1 polymer ?
#
loop_
_entity_poly.entity_id
_entity_poly.type
_entity_poly.pdbx_seq_one_letter_code
_entity_poly.pdbx_strand_id
1 'polypeptide(L)'
;MKNPQLIDKIKQLEKEFQAEPNCLKKMIIIHKYMDFLKTEKTLKAMFEEENSKTAKTLNSLMTGSTSLADFDIQTGKTNFDNNSIFFYTFLDAMYKTMEEYKVLTDKNKIAEFKNNVELAFKDPNQIMVYNMSFTVLNKKIIDELSTEDFIKGHKDNIFFNNQKSILHIKGKKVKIKRKADLPIEHYILEYLFEQEDKTEEAYYQDIATEKLKELEYDNAKDWKKYYNACERLQEKIRIATNINDFLIFTTNKTGNVKINKKYLEKLD
;
A
#
# COMPACT_ATOMS: atom_id res chain seq x y z
N MET A 1 -12.92 4.60 15.93
CA MET A 1 -12.23 5.66 16.69
C MET A 1 -10.85 5.27 17.26
N LYS A 2 -10.17 4.19 16.83
CA LYS A 2 -8.81 3.85 17.33
C LYS A 2 -7.66 4.43 16.49
N ASN A 3 -7.85 4.55 15.18
CA ASN A 3 -6.78 4.93 14.24
C ASN A 3 -6.24 6.37 14.40
N PRO A 4 -7.05 7.41 14.73
CA PRO A 4 -6.50 8.75 14.95
C PRO A 4 -5.46 8.79 16.07
N GLN A 5 -5.72 8.09 17.19
CA GLN A 5 -4.78 8.00 18.32
C GLN A 5 -3.49 7.26 17.94
N LEU A 6 -3.57 6.25 17.07
CA LEU A 6 -2.40 5.54 16.53
C LEU A 6 -1.57 6.46 15.62
N ILE A 7 -2.22 7.18 14.72
CA ILE A 7 -1.58 8.14 13.81
C ILE A 7 -0.87 9.24 14.60
N ASP A 8 -1.52 9.80 15.62
CA ASP A 8 -0.93 10.82 16.48
C ASP A 8 0.29 10.30 17.22
N LYS A 9 0.22 9.07 17.75
CA LYS A 9 1.35 8.44 18.43
C LYS A 9 2.55 8.22 17.51
N ILE A 10 2.30 7.79 16.27
CA ILE A 10 3.32 7.59 15.23
C ILE A 10 4.01 8.91 14.88
N LYS A 11 3.23 9.95 14.62
CA LYS A 11 3.74 11.30 14.32
C LYS A 11 4.51 11.88 15.50
N GLN A 12 4.04 11.65 16.72
CA GLN A 12 4.72 12.07 17.94
C GLN A 12 6.12 11.46 18.01
N LEU A 13 6.25 10.15 17.81
CA LEU A 13 7.54 9.44 17.90
C LEU A 13 8.54 9.88 16.82
N GLU A 14 8.07 10.15 15.59
CA GLU A 14 8.92 10.73 14.54
C GLU A 14 9.40 12.13 14.91
N LYS A 15 8.49 12.98 15.42
CA LYS A 15 8.85 14.33 15.87
C LYS A 15 9.86 14.30 17.03
N GLU A 16 9.65 13.41 18.00
CA GLU A 16 10.59 13.19 19.10
C GLU A 16 11.96 12.76 18.57
N PHE A 17 12.00 11.81 17.62
CA PHE A 17 13.25 11.36 17.01
C PHE A 17 14.00 12.49 16.31
N GLN A 18 13.31 13.28 15.49
CA GLN A 18 13.90 14.38 14.73
C GLN A 18 14.45 15.48 15.65
N ALA A 19 13.72 15.82 16.71
CA ALA A 19 14.10 16.89 17.64
C ALA A 19 15.17 16.49 18.66
N GLU A 20 15.38 15.19 18.92
CA GLU A 20 16.30 14.73 19.96
C GLU A 20 17.77 14.84 19.52
N PRO A 21 18.61 15.66 20.19
CA PRO A 21 20.04 15.77 19.87
C PRO A 21 20.90 14.64 20.42
N ASN A 22 20.46 13.93 21.47
CA ASN A 22 21.26 12.88 22.10
C ASN A 22 21.14 11.55 21.32
N CYS A 23 22.28 11.02 20.87
CA CYS A 23 22.36 9.80 20.05
C CYS A 23 21.76 8.57 20.76
N LEU A 24 22.01 8.39 22.06
CA LEU A 24 21.46 7.27 22.81
C LEU A 24 19.95 7.40 23.00
N LYS A 25 19.45 8.61 23.23
CA LYS A 25 17.99 8.87 23.30
C LYS A 25 17.31 8.65 21.95
N LYS A 26 17.94 9.03 20.83
CA LYS A 26 17.46 8.67 19.49
C LYS A 26 17.26 7.16 19.34
N MET A 27 18.21 6.36 19.81
CA MET A 27 18.08 4.89 19.80
C MET A 27 16.93 4.39 20.68
N ILE A 28 16.73 4.99 21.86
CA ILE A 28 15.57 4.68 22.72
C ILE A 28 14.25 5.01 22.02
N ILE A 29 14.20 6.11 21.25
CA ILE A 29 12.99 6.47 20.50
C ILE A 29 12.71 5.46 19.38
N ILE A 30 13.75 5.02 18.63
CA ILE A 30 13.61 3.94 17.65
C ILE A 30 13.09 2.67 18.33
N HIS A 31 13.64 2.31 19.49
CA HIS A 31 13.18 1.15 20.25
C HIS A 31 11.70 1.25 20.61
N LYS A 32 11.27 2.38 21.19
CA LYS A 32 9.86 2.64 21.53
C LYS A 32 8.94 2.60 20.31
N TYR A 33 9.40 3.15 19.19
CA TYR A 33 8.66 3.14 17.94
C TYR A 33 8.45 1.70 17.44
N MET A 34 9.52 0.93 17.32
CA MET A 34 9.45 -0.44 16.84
C MET A 34 8.68 -1.35 17.81
N ASP A 35 8.82 -1.15 19.12
CA ASP A 35 8.02 -1.86 20.13
C ASP A 35 6.53 -1.57 19.95
N PHE A 36 6.16 -0.29 19.77
CA PHE A 36 4.77 0.09 19.50
C PHE A 36 4.21 -0.55 18.22
N LEU A 37 4.98 -0.55 17.14
CA LEU A 37 4.57 -1.21 15.89
C LEU A 37 4.36 -2.74 16.06
N LYS A 38 5.19 -3.39 16.87
CA LYS A 38 5.17 -4.85 17.07
C LYS A 38 4.15 -5.31 18.11
N THR A 39 3.82 -4.46 19.07
CA THR A 39 2.90 -4.79 20.17
C THR A 39 1.47 -4.39 19.87
N GLU A 40 1.23 -3.30 19.12
CA GLU A 40 -0.12 -2.87 18.86
C GLU A 40 -0.82 -3.74 17.81
N LYS A 41 -1.98 -4.30 18.17
CA LYS A 41 -2.63 -5.39 17.41
C LYS A 41 -2.87 -5.06 15.94
N THR A 42 -3.35 -3.85 15.65
CA THR A 42 -3.64 -3.38 14.28
C THR A 42 -2.36 -3.26 13.46
N LEU A 43 -1.30 -2.69 14.05
CA LEU A 43 -0.03 -2.43 13.38
C LEU A 43 0.77 -3.72 13.21
N LYS A 44 0.77 -4.58 14.23
CA LYS A 44 1.42 -5.89 14.21
C LYS A 44 0.97 -6.73 13.01
N ALA A 45 -0.34 -6.81 12.76
CA ALA A 45 -0.88 -7.57 11.63
C ALA A 45 -0.38 -7.01 10.27
N MET A 46 -0.26 -5.68 10.14
CA MET A 46 0.29 -5.04 8.94
C MET A 46 1.76 -5.42 8.72
N PHE A 47 2.56 -5.49 9.79
CA PHE A 47 3.99 -5.80 9.71
C PHE A 47 4.31 -7.30 9.62
N GLU A 48 3.47 -8.19 10.15
CA GLU A 48 3.64 -9.64 9.96
C GLU A 48 3.43 -10.05 8.49
N GLU A 49 2.48 -9.42 7.79
CA GLU A 49 2.30 -9.64 6.35
C GLU A 49 3.53 -9.17 5.55
N GLU A 50 4.11 -8.03 5.91
CA GLU A 50 5.31 -7.45 5.29
C GLU A 50 6.57 -8.28 5.57
N ASN A 51 6.79 -8.74 6.80
CA ASN A 51 7.96 -9.57 7.16
C ASN A 51 8.03 -10.88 6.37
N SER A 52 6.88 -11.46 6.00
CA SER A 52 6.83 -12.65 5.14
C SER A 52 7.33 -12.39 3.71
N LYS A 53 7.22 -11.14 3.24
CA LYS A 53 7.68 -10.68 1.92
C LYS A 53 9.16 -10.27 1.98
N THR A 54 9.58 -9.64 3.08
CA THR A 54 10.97 -9.20 3.34
C THR A 54 12.00 -10.31 3.22
N ALA A 55 11.73 -11.50 3.77
CA ALA A 55 12.66 -12.63 3.73
C ALA A 55 12.98 -13.11 2.30
N LYS A 56 12.03 -12.93 1.36
CA LYS A 56 12.21 -13.30 -0.05
C LYS A 56 12.98 -12.22 -0.83
N THR A 57 12.67 -10.94 -0.60
CA THR A 57 13.31 -9.81 -1.28
C THR A 57 14.76 -9.57 -0.83
N LEU A 58 15.05 -9.72 0.46
CA LEU A 58 16.43 -9.55 0.97
C LEU A 58 17.38 -10.62 0.39
N ASN A 59 16.90 -11.86 0.24
CA ASN A 59 17.64 -12.92 -0.43
C ASN A 59 17.90 -12.64 -1.92
N SER A 60 16.99 -11.96 -2.63
CA SER A 60 17.19 -11.62 -4.05
C SER A 60 18.16 -10.45 -4.25
N LEU A 61 18.13 -9.47 -3.34
CA LEU A 61 19.07 -8.33 -3.31
C LEU A 61 20.49 -8.79 -2.99
N MET A 62 20.66 -9.65 -1.98
CA MET A 62 21.96 -10.22 -1.58
C MET A 62 22.56 -11.15 -2.64
N THR A 63 21.75 -11.67 -3.57
CA THR A 63 22.18 -12.52 -4.69
C THR A 63 22.38 -11.73 -6.00
N GLY A 64 22.29 -10.38 -5.97
CA GLY A 64 22.61 -9.51 -7.11
C GLY A 64 21.59 -9.53 -8.25
N SER A 65 20.35 -9.96 -8.01
CA SER A 65 19.33 -10.16 -9.05
C SER A 65 18.41 -8.96 -9.30
N THR A 66 18.74 -7.78 -8.77
CA THR A 66 17.93 -6.56 -8.97
C THR A 66 18.48 -5.72 -10.12
N SER A 67 17.61 -5.38 -11.06
CA SER A 67 17.98 -4.59 -12.25
C SER A 67 17.48 -3.15 -12.11
N LEU A 68 18.12 -2.21 -12.81
CA LEU A 68 17.67 -0.82 -12.91
C LEU A 68 16.22 -0.66 -13.40
N ALA A 69 15.62 -1.70 -13.99
CA ALA A 69 14.23 -1.68 -14.46
C ALA A 69 13.18 -1.61 -13.34
N ASP A 70 13.58 -1.78 -12.07
CA ASP A 70 12.69 -1.57 -10.92
C ASP A 70 12.52 -0.08 -10.54
N PHE A 71 13.24 0.82 -11.23
CA PHE A 71 13.14 2.27 -11.12
C PHE A 71 12.33 2.82 -12.30
N ASP A 72 11.07 3.20 -12.05
CA ASP A 72 10.23 3.80 -13.09
C ASP A 72 10.64 5.27 -13.34
N ILE A 73 11.52 5.46 -14.32
CA ILE A 73 12.05 6.75 -14.74
C ILE A 73 10.96 7.65 -15.35
N GLN A 74 9.85 7.08 -15.85
CA GLN A 74 8.80 7.88 -16.52
C GLN A 74 7.85 8.59 -15.55
N THR A 75 7.65 8.04 -14.35
CA THR A 75 6.74 8.64 -13.34
C THR A 75 7.45 9.39 -12.22
N GLY A 76 8.79 9.29 -12.15
CA GLY A 76 9.58 9.84 -11.04
C GLY A 76 9.23 9.22 -9.67
N LYS A 77 8.46 8.12 -9.66
CA LYS A 77 8.01 7.43 -8.44
C LYS A 77 8.70 6.07 -8.36
N THR A 78 9.39 5.84 -7.25
CA THR A 78 9.85 4.49 -6.91
C THR A 78 8.63 3.61 -6.64
N ASN A 79 8.69 2.32 -6.97
CA ASN A 79 7.70 1.34 -6.51
C ASN A 79 7.75 1.27 -4.97
N PHE A 80 6.99 2.17 -4.31
CA PHE A 80 7.07 2.46 -2.87
C PHE A 80 6.79 1.26 -1.96
N ASP A 81 6.19 0.18 -2.48
CA ASP A 81 5.88 -1.02 -1.70
C ASP A 81 7.11 -1.86 -1.30
N ASN A 82 8.17 -1.90 -2.13
CA ASN A 82 9.40 -2.64 -1.80
C ASN A 82 10.35 -1.84 -0.91
N ASN A 83 10.24 -0.51 -0.91
CA ASN A 83 11.13 0.37 -0.15
C ASN A 83 10.82 0.37 1.36
N SER A 84 9.56 0.25 1.77
CA SER A 84 9.20 0.22 3.20
C SER A 84 9.84 -0.94 3.94
N ILE A 85 10.01 -2.07 3.26
CA ILE A 85 10.68 -3.26 3.79
C ILE A 85 12.13 -2.94 4.15
N PHE A 86 12.87 -2.33 3.22
CA PHE A 86 14.25 -1.93 3.41
C PHE A 86 14.38 -0.98 4.62
N PHE A 87 13.54 0.04 4.67
CA PHE A 87 13.54 1.01 5.77
C PHE A 87 13.14 0.42 7.14
N TYR A 88 12.22 -0.55 7.16
CA TYR A 88 11.88 -1.32 8.35
C TYR A 88 13.09 -2.11 8.88
N THR A 89 13.88 -2.72 7.99
CA THR A 89 15.05 -3.52 8.43
C THR A 89 16.08 -2.71 9.21
N PHE A 90 16.32 -1.44 8.84
CA PHE A 90 17.23 -0.58 9.60
C PHE A 90 16.73 -0.29 11.02
N LEU A 91 15.44 0.03 11.17
CA LEU A 91 14.87 0.29 12.48
C LEU A 91 14.77 -1.00 13.31
N ASP A 92 14.48 -2.14 12.67
CA ASP A 92 14.45 -3.45 13.32
C ASP A 92 15.83 -3.89 13.81
N ALA A 93 16.89 -3.64 13.03
CA ALA A 93 18.25 -3.88 13.46
C ALA A 93 18.57 -3.06 14.72
N MET A 94 18.29 -1.75 14.71
CA MET A 94 18.50 -0.89 15.88
C MET A 94 17.67 -1.31 17.10
N TYR A 95 16.42 -1.75 16.88
CA TYR A 95 15.58 -2.32 17.93
C TYR A 95 16.25 -3.56 18.55
N LYS A 96 16.72 -4.50 17.73
CA LYS A 96 17.40 -5.74 18.20
C LYS A 96 18.69 -5.42 18.96
N THR A 97 19.52 -4.52 18.43
CA THR A 97 20.74 -4.08 19.11
C THR A 97 20.42 -3.43 20.47
N MET A 98 19.32 -2.69 20.58
CA MET A 98 18.89 -2.14 21.87
C MET A 98 18.38 -3.22 22.84
N GLU A 99 17.73 -4.28 22.35
CA GLU A 99 17.34 -5.43 23.18
C GLU A 99 18.57 -6.16 23.73
N GLU A 100 19.60 -6.35 22.91
CA GLU A 100 20.90 -6.91 23.35
C GLU A 100 21.58 -6.03 24.39
N TYR A 101 21.54 -4.70 24.19
CA TYR A 101 22.10 -3.73 25.14
C TYR A 101 21.42 -3.79 26.53
N LYS A 102 20.10 -4.03 26.60
CA LYS A 102 19.36 -4.06 27.88
C LYS A 102 19.84 -5.13 28.85
N VAL A 103 20.37 -6.24 28.33
CA VAL A 103 20.85 -7.37 29.13
C VAL A 103 22.37 -7.37 29.32
N LEU A 104 23.05 -6.36 28.78
CA LEU A 104 24.51 -6.26 28.79
C LEU A 104 25.01 -5.83 30.18
N THR A 105 25.92 -6.61 30.76
CA THR A 105 26.50 -6.33 32.09
C THR A 105 27.99 -5.97 32.04
N ASP A 106 28.67 -6.32 30.95
CA ASP A 106 30.08 -6.03 30.73
C ASP A 106 30.29 -4.53 30.43
N LYS A 107 31.05 -3.85 31.29
CA LYS A 107 31.31 -2.41 31.20
C LYS A 107 32.04 -2.00 29.90
N ASN A 108 32.95 -2.83 29.40
CA ASN A 108 33.69 -2.53 28.17
C ASN A 108 32.77 -2.62 26.96
N LYS A 109 31.93 -3.66 26.91
CA LYS A 109 30.92 -3.80 25.84
C LYS A 109 29.87 -2.70 25.90
N ILE A 110 29.46 -2.26 27.09
CA ILE A 110 28.55 -1.11 27.27
C ILE A 110 29.16 0.17 26.70
N ALA A 111 30.45 0.40 26.97
CA ALA A 111 31.16 1.58 26.46
C ALA A 111 31.31 1.52 24.93
N GLU A 112 31.67 0.36 24.38
CA GLU A 112 31.75 0.11 22.94
C GLU A 112 30.42 0.35 22.25
N PHE A 113 29.32 -0.19 22.79
CA PHE A 113 27.97 0.06 22.29
C PHE A 113 27.66 1.56 22.21
N LYS A 114 27.89 2.30 23.30
CA LYS A 114 27.61 3.74 23.34
C LYS A 114 28.43 4.49 22.29
N ASN A 115 29.70 4.12 22.11
CA ASN A 115 30.54 4.70 21.07
C ASN A 115 30.00 4.42 19.66
N ASN A 116 29.59 3.18 19.39
CA ASN A 116 29.03 2.80 18.09
C ASN A 116 27.71 3.55 17.81
N VAL A 117 26.87 3.74 18.83
CA VAL A 117 25.65 4.56 18.74
C VAL A 117 25.99 6.02 18.43
N GLU A 118 26.99 6.59 19.09
CA GLU A 118 27.43 7.95 18.78
C GLU A 118 27.92 8.08 17.34
N LEU A 119 28.73 7.12 16.86
CA LEU A 119 29.23 7.11 15.48
C LEU A 119 28.07 7.02 14.47
N ALA A 120 27.11 6.12 14.71
CA ALA A 120 25.96 5.93 13.83
C ALA A 120 25.07 7.18 13.73
N PHE A 121 24.85 7.91 14.82
CA PHE A 121 23.96 9.09 14.79
C PHE A 121 24.67 10.42 14.49
N LYS A 122 26.01 10.46 14.56
CA LYS A 122 26.81 11.63 14.13
C LYS A 122 27.14 11.59 12.64
N ASP A 123 27.15 10.41 12.01
CA ASP A 123 27.31 10.29 10.55
C ASP A 123 26.07 10.85 9.82
N PRO A 124 26.22 11.92 9.01
CA PRO A 124 25.13 12.53 8.25
C PRO A 124 24.39 11.57 7.31
N ASN A 125 25.09 10.57 6.76
CA ASN A 125 24.48 9.60 5.85
C ASN A 125 23.60 8.61 6.62
N GLN A 126 24.07 8.15 7.78
CA GLN A 126 23.32 7.21 8.62
C GLN A 126 22.09 7.86 9.23
N ILE A 127 22.21 9.08 9.77
CA ILE A 127 21.05 9.82 10.29
C ILE A 127 20.01 10.09 9.19
N MET A 128 20.46 10.36 7.95
CA MET A 128 19.56 10.51 6.80
C MET A 128 18.76 9.22 6.55
N VAL A 129 19.41 8.05 6.58
CA VAL A 129 18.73 6.75 6.42
C VAL A 129 17.66 6.55 7.49
N TYR A 130 17.97 6.82 8.76
CA TYR A 130 16.98 6.67 9.84
C TYR A 130 15.81 7.64 9.72
N ASN A 131 16.06 8.90 9.34
CA ASN A 131 15.00 9.87 9.07
C ASN A 131 14.08 9.39 7.94
N MET A 132 14.67 8.93 6.83
CA MET A 132 13.89 8.35 5.73
C MET A 132 13.10 7.12 6.19
N SER A 133 13.67 6.29 7.07
CA SER A 133 12.96 5.14 7.60
C SER A 133 11.67 5.51 8.33
N PHE A 134 11.73 6.50 9.23
CA PHE A 134 10.54 6.99 9.91
C PHE A 134 9.52 7.53 8.91
N THR A 135 9.93 8.41 8.00
CA THR A 135 9.02 9.05 7.05
C THR A 135 8.33 8.03 6.15
N VAL A 136 9.07 7.08 5.58
CA VAL A 136 8.50 6.09 4.65
C VAL A 136 7.55 5.13 5.37
N LEU A 137 7.93 4.65 6.56
CA LEU A 137 7.07 3.74 7.33
C LEU A 137 5.82 4.45 7.84
N ASN A 138 5.97 5.66 8.36
CA ASN A 138 4.85 6.46 8.85
C ASN A 138 3.85 6.73 7.73
N LYS A 139 4.34 7.15 6.56
CA LYS A 139 3.48 7.35 5.39
C LYS A 139 2.69 6.08 5.06
N LYS A 140 3.36 4.92 4.97
CA LYS A 140 2.69 3.65 4.67
C LYS A 140 1.64 3.28 5.71
N ILE A 141 1.97 3.41 7.01
CA ILE A 141 1.05 3.08 8.09
C ILE A 141 -0.16 4.02 8.07
N ILE A 142 0.07 5.33 7.96
CA ILE A 142 -0.99 6.34 7.92
C ILE A 142 -1.89 6.11 6.70
N ASP A 143 -1.32 5.90 5.51
CA ASP A 143 -2.09 5.67 4.29
C ASP A 143 -2.99 4.43 4.43
N GLU A 144 -2.54 3.36 5.11
CA GLU A 144 -3.37 2.18 5.36
C GLU A 144 -4.42 2.42 6.46
N LEU A 145 -4.06 3.04 7.58
CA LEU A 145 -5.00 3.36 8.66
C LEU A 145 -6.09 4.34 8.20
N SER A 146 -5.74 5.35 7.41
CA SER A 146 -6.69 6.30 6.82
C SER A 146 -7.59 5.62 5.78
N THR A 147 -7.05 4.68 5.00
CA THR A 147 -7.87 3.84 4.11
C THR A 147 -8.86 2.99 4.92
N GLU A 148 -8.42 2.38 6.03
CA GLU A 148 -9.32 1.62 6.91
C GLU A 148 -10.39 2.46 7.58
N ASP A 149 -10.07 3.65 8.06
CA ASP A 149 -11.04 4.57 8.66
C ASP A 149 -12.06 5.03 7.63
N PHE A 150 -11.60 5.36 6.42
CA PHE A 150 -12.48 5.68 5.30
C PHE A 150 -13.43 4.51 5.00
N ILE A 151 -12.92 3.27 4.93
CA ILE A 151 -13.75 2.08 4.70
C ILE A 151 -14.74 1.84 5.86
N LYS A 152 -14.32 2.02 7.12
CA LYS A 152 -15.21 1.85 8.29
C LYS A 152 -16.31 2.91 8.31
N GLY A 153 -16.01 4.14 7.89
CA GLY A 153 -16.99 5.22 7.72
C GLY A 153 -17.95 5.00 6.54
N HIS A 154 -17.53 4.23 5.54
CA HIS A 154 -18.28 3.94 4.31
C HIS A 154 -18.66 2.45 4.22
N LYS A 155 -18.93 1.80 5.35
CA LYS A 155 -19.13 0.34 5.45
C LYS A 155 -20.28 -0.17 4.56
N ASP A 156 -21.25 0.69 4.25
CA ASP A 156 -22.39 0.39 3.39
C ASP A 156 -22.21 0.82 1.92
N ASN A 157 -21.14 1.54 1.60
CA ASN A 157 -20.97 2.17 0.29
C ASN A 157 -20.06 1.34 -0.61
N ILE A 158 -20.10 1.71 -1.89
CA ILE A 158 -19.27 1.14 -2.93
C ILE A 158 -18.41 2.27 -3.48
N PHE A 159 -17.11 2.06 -3.49
CA PHE A 159 -16.18 3.02 -4.08
C PHE A 159 -14.96 2.31 -4.62
N PHE A 160 -14.33 2.92 -5.61
CA PHE A 160 -13.09 2.43 -6.20
C PHE A 160 -11.91 3.30 -5.77
N ASN A 161 -10.94 2.73 -5.07
CA ASN A 161 -9.67 3.39 -4.80
C ASN A 161 -8.79 3.24 -6.04
N ASN A 162 -8.81 4.27 -6.90
CA ASN A 162 -8.08 4.28 -8.16
C ASN A 162 -6.57 4.05 -7.93
N GLN A 163 -5.94 4.82 -7.03
CA GLN A 163 -4.50 4.75 -6.77
C GLN A 163 -4.01 3.34 -6.35
N LYS A 164 -4.75 2.69 -5.45
CA LYS A 164 -4.42 1.34 -4.97
C LYS A 164 -4.97 0.24 -5.89
N SER A 165 -5.85 0.56 -6.83
CA SER A 165 -6.57 -0.39 -7.68
C SER A 165 -7.32 -1.44 -6.83
N ILE A 166 -8.11 -0.94 -5.86
CA ILE A 166 -8.92 -1.75 -4.94
C ILE A 166 -10.37 -1.27 -5.02
N LEU A 167 -11.28 -2.19 -5.34
CA LEU A 167 -12.71 -1.96 -5.27
C LEU A 167 -13.21 -2.33 -3.87
N HIS A 168 -13.97 -1.44 -3.26
CA HIS A 168 -14.61 -1.65 -1.97
C HIS A 168 -16.09 -1.86 -2.18
N ILE A 169 -16.60 -2.99 -1.69
CA ILE A 169 -18.03 -3.32 -1.75
C ILE A 169 -18.47 -3.71 -0.34
N LYS A 170 -19.29 -2.88 0.30
CA LYS A 170 -19.89 -3.16 1.61
C LYS A 170 -18.86 -3.63 2.66
N GLY A 171 -17.75 -2.88 2.76
CA GLY A 171 -16.63 -3.16 3.67
C GLY A 171 -15.67 -4.28 3.26
N LYS A 172 -15.91 -4.99 2.14
CA LYS A 172 -14.98 -5.99 1.60
C LYS A 172 -14.03 -5.37 0.57
N LYS A 173 -12.74 -5.76 0.61
CA LYS A 173 -11.70 -5.33 -0.33
C LYS A 173 -11.58 -6.32 -1.50
N VAL A 174 -11.67 -5.83 -2.73
CA VAL A 174 -11.41 -6.60 -3.96
C VAL A 174 -10.17 -6.03 -4.64
N LYS A 175 -9.03 -6.72 -4.54
CA LYS A 175 -7.76 -6.30 -5.18
C LYS A 175 -7.85 -6.56 -6.70
N ILE A 176 -7.70 -5.52 -7.51
CA ILE A 176 -7.86 -5.60 -8.97
C ILE A 176 -6.53 -5.90 -9.66
N LYS A 177 -5.46 -5.22 -9.26
CA LYS A 177 -4.09 -5.49 -9.74
C LYS A 177 -3.34 -6.48 -8.85
N ARG A 178 -2.47 -7.29 -9.47
CA ARG A 178 -1.51 -8.19 -8.79
C ARG A 178 -0.04 -7.91 -9.16
N LYS A 179 0.20 -7.13 -10.22
CA LYS A 179 1.52 -6.75 -10.76
C LYS A 179 1.58 -5.22 -10.91
N ALA A 180 2.74 -4.72 -11.36
CA ALA A 180 2.97 -3.28 -11.55
C ALA A 180 1.99 -2.67 -12.58
N ASP A 181 1.76 -3.37 -13.69
CA ASP A 181 0.87 -2.88 -14.76
C ASP A 181 -0.61 -2.88 -14.35
N LEU A 182 -1.31 -1.81 -14.72
CA LEU A 182 -2.75 -1.67 -14.50
C LEU A 182 -3.51 -2.53 -15.53
N PRO A 183 -4.29 -3.53 -15.09
CA PRO A 183 -5.07 -4.36 -16.01
C PRO A 183 -6.28 -3.60 -16.56
N ILE A 184 -6.89 -4.09 -17.64
CA ILE A 184 -8.12 -3.51 -18.22
C ILE A 184 -9.25 -3.40 -17.16
N GLU A 185 -9.33 -4.39 -16.26
CA GLU A 185 -10.25 -4.37 -15.12
C GLU A 185 -10.15 -3.11 -14.25
N HIS A 186 -8.95 -2.52 -14.15
CA HIS A 186 -8.76 -1.26 -13.43
C HIS A 186 -9.38 -0.09 -14.19
N TYR A 187 -9.10 0.04 -15.48
CA TYR A 187 -9.62 1.13 -16.32
C TYR A 187 -11.15 1.06 -16.48
N ILE A 188 -11.73 -0.15 -16.51
CA ILE A 188 -13.19 -0.34 -16.47
C ILE A 188 -13.77 0.27 -15.19
N LEU A 189 -13.18 -0.01 -14.03
CA LEU A 189 -13.65 0.55 -12.76
C LEU A 189 -13.38 2.04 -12.65
N GLU A 190 -12.24 2.52 -13.13
CA GLU A 190 -11.92 3.94 -13.19
C GLU A 190 -13.01 4.70 -13.95
N TYR A 191 -13.36 4.23 -15.15
CA TYR A 191 -14.42 4.83 -15.96
C TYR A 191 -15.79 4.79 -15.25
N LEU A 192 -16.23 3.61 -14.78
CA LEU A 192 -17.55 3.45 -14.13
C LEU A 192 -17.72 4.31 -12.87
N PHE A 193 -16.64 4.56 -12.12
CA PHE A 193 -16.72 5.33 -10.87
C PHE A 193 -16.52 6.84 -11.07
N GLU A 194 -15.98 7.26 -12.21
CA GLU A 194 -15.90 8.67 -12.61
C GLU A 194 -17.18 9.21 -13.21
N GLN A 195 -18.05 8.34 -13.76
CA GLN A 195 -19.38 8.75 -14.22
C GLN A 195 -20.17 9.42 -13.09
N GLU A 196 -20.79 10.56 -13.42
CA GLU A 196 -21.71 11.27 -12.52
C GLU A 196 -22.85 10.34 -12.11
N ASP A 197 -23.52 9.73 -13.10
CA ASP A 197 -24.51 8.68 -12.90
C ASP A 197 -23.90 7.28 -13.10
N LYS A 198 -23.73 6.55 -12.00
CA LYS A 198 -23.17 5.19 -11.96
C LYS A 198 -24.11 4.12 -12.54
N THR A 199 -25.34 4.47 -12.89
CA THR A 199 -26.30 3.58 -13.52
C THR A 199 -26.19 3.55 -15.05
N GLU A 200 -25.47 4.52 -15.63
CA GLU A 200 -25.26 4.60 -17.07
C GLU A 200 -24.39 3.45 -17.61
N GLU A 201 -24.56 3.18 -18.89
CA GLU A 201 -23.75 2.20 -19.60
C GLU A 201 -22.41 2.83 -19.99
N ALA A 202 -21.32 2.15 -19.66
CA ALA A 202 -20.00 2.45 -20.20
C ALA A 202 -19.77 1.58 -21.44
N TYR A 203 -19.58 2.20 -22.60
CA TYR A 203 -19.24 1.47 -23.81
C TYR A 203 -17.75 1.11 -23.81
N TYR A 204 -17.41 -0.07 -24.32
CA TYR A 204 -16.01 -0.52 -24.36
C TYR A 204 -15.13 0.40 -25.21
N GLN A 205 -15.70 1.01 -26.24
CA GLN A 205 -15.01 2.01 -27.06
C GLN A 205 -14.56 3.20 -26.22
N ASP A 206 -15.45 3.77 -25.38
CA ASP A 206 -15.12 4.94 -24.57
C ASP A 206 -14.03 4.61 -23.55
N ILE A 207 -14.10 3.42 -22.92
CA ILE A 207 -13.05 2.94 -22.01
C ILE A 207 -11.72 2.80 -22.76
N ALA A 208 -11.74 2.26 -23.98
CA ALA A 208 -10.54 2.09 -24.80
C ALA A 208 -9.91 3.43 -25.17
N THR A 209 -10.70 4.40 -25.63
CA THR A 209 -10.23 5.69 -26.09
C THR A 209 -9.85 6.62 -24.96
N GLU A 210 -10.66 6.70 -23.91
CA GLU A 210 -10.49 7.69 -22.84
C GLU A 210 -9.52 7.22 -21.75
N LYS A 211 -9.49 5.92 -21.44
CA LYS A 211 -8.65 5.38 -20.36
C LYS A 211 -7.37 4.73 -20.87
N LEU A 212 -7.47 3.87 -21.88
CA LEU A 212 -6.30 3.18 -22.44
C LEU A 212 -5.62 3.95 -23.58
N LYS A 213 -6.24 5.02 -24.11
CA LYS A 213 -5.75 5.80 -25.26
C LYS A 213 -5.50 4.93 -26.49
N GLU A 214 -6.32 3.90 -26.70
CA GLU A 214 -6.28 3.05 -27.88
C GLU A 214 -6.88 3.82 -29.07
N LEU A 215 -6.01 4.30 -29.97
CA LEU A 215 -6.40 5.13 -31.12
C LEU A 215 -7.04 4.34 -32.27
N GLU A 216 -6.88 3.01 -32.29
CA GLU A 216 -7.33 2.11 -33.36
C GLU A 216 -8.28 1.02 -32.84
N TYR A 217 -9.28 1.39 -32.03
CA TYR A 217 -10.26 0.42 -31.51
C TYR A 217 -11.24 -0.05 -32.60
N ASP A 218 -11.20 -1.34 -32.95
CA ASP A 218 -12.11 -2.00 -33.89
C ASP A 218 -13.25 -2.69 -33.12
N ASN A 219 -14.44 -2.07 -33.15
CA ASN A 219 -15.67 -2.58 -32.55
C ASN A 219 -16.03 -4.02 -32.94
N ALA A 220 -15.52 -4.58 -34.03
CA ALA A 220 -15.79 -5.96 -34.43
C ALA A 220 -14.83 -6.98 -33.79
N LYS A 221 -13.63 -6.55 -33.40
CA LYS A 221 -12.54 -7.44 -32.94
C LYS A 221 -12.18 -7.23 -31.46
N ASP A 222 -12.24 -6.00 -30.99
CA ASP A 222 -11.63 -5.61 -29.72
C ASP A 222 -12.59 -5.70 -28.54
N TRP A 223 -13.92 -5.65 -28.77
CA TRP A 223 -14.94 -5.78 -27.71
C TRP A 223 -14.76 -7.04 -26.87
N LYS A 224 -14.27 -8.14 -27.47
CA LYS A 224 -14.06 -9.41 -26.78
C LYS A 224 -13.00 -9.31 -25.68
N LYS A 225 -11.99 -8.46 -25.88
CA LYS A 225 -10.92 -8.19 -24.89
C LYS A 225 -11.51 -7.55 -23.62
N TYR A 226 -12.39 -6.56 -23.79
CA TYR A 226 -13.06 -5.85 -22.71
C TYR A 226 -14.12 -6.71 -22.03
N TYR A 227 -14.91 -7.45 -22.80
CA TYR A 227 -15.85 -8.43 -22.27
C TYR A 227 -15.14 -9.47 -21.37
N ASN A 228 -14.04 -10.06 -21.84
CA ASN A 228 -13.25 -10.99 -21.04
C ASN A 228 -12.68 -10.32 -19.78
N ALA A 229 -12.38 -9.01 -19.82
CA ALA A 229 -11.96 -8.26 -18.64
C ALA A 229 -13.11 -8.08 -17.65
N CYS A 230 -14.34 -7.81 -18.11
CA CYS A 230 -15.54 -7.80 -17.27
C CYS A 230 -15.76 -9.16 -16.59
N GLU A 231 -15.61 -10.28 -17.31
CA GLU A 231 -15.72 -11.62 -16.71
C GLU A 231 -14.68 -11.85 -15.61
N ARG A 232 -13.41 -11.50 -15.87
CA ARG A 232 -12.34 -11.61 -14.86
C ARG A 232 -12.59 -10.70 -13.66
N LEU A 233 -13.12 -9.49 -13.88
CA LEU A 233 -13.46 -8.56 -12.82
C LEU A 233 -14.62 -9.08 -11.96
N GLN A 234 -15.69 -9.55 -12.59
CA GLN A 234 -16.83 -10.18 -11.92
C GLN A 234 -16.37 -11.40 -11.11
N GLU A 235 -15.42 -12.18 -11.63
CA GLU A 235 -14.84 -13.32 -10.91
C GLU A 235 -14.08 -12.90 -9.66
N LYS A 236 -13.22 -11.87 -9.75
CA LYS A 236 -12.51 -11.31 -8.59
C LYS A 236 -13.49 -10.84 -7.52
N ILE A 237 -14.57 -10.18 -7.93
CA ILE A 237 -15.64 -9.71 -7.03
C ILE A 237 -16.34 -10.91 -6.38
N ARG A 238 -16.71 -11.92 -7.17
CA ARG A 238 -17.35 -13.15 -6.67
C ARG A 238 -16.51 -13.83 -5.61
N ILE A 239 -15.23 -14.08 -5.89
CA ILE A 239 -14.31 -14.74 -4.96
C ILE A 239 -14.19 -13.95 -3.64
N ALA A 240 -14.05 -12.63 -3.72
CA ALA A 240 -13.82 -11.80 -2.54
C ALA A 240 -15.11 -11.52 -1.74
N THR A 241 -16.28 -11.50 -2.38
CA THR A 241 -17.51 -10.94 -1.78
C THR A 241 -18.71 -11.87 -1.76
N ASN A 242 -18.70 -12.94 -2.58
CA ASN A 242 -19.84 -13.81 -2.90
C ASN A 242 -20.95 -13.10 -3.70
N ILE A 243 -20.62 -12.03 -4.43
CA ILE A 243 -21.53 -11.32 -5.33
C ILE A 243 -21.31 -11.82 -6.76
N ASN A 244 -22.38 -12.31 -7.41
CA ASN A 244 -22.30 -12.94 -8.74
C ASN A 244 -22.66 -11.99 -9.90
N ASP A 245 -23.32 -10.88 -9.62
CA ASP A 245 -23.94 -10.02 -10.62
C ASP A 245 -23.72 -8.54 -10.32
N PHE A 246 -22.49 -8.20 -9.90
CA PHE A 246 -22.09 -6.81 -9.64
C PHE A 246 -22.04 -5.99 -10.92
N LEU A 247 -21.50 -6.58 -11.99
CA LEU A 247 -21.45 -6.01 -13.32
C LEU A 247 -22.55 -6.61 -14.20
N ILE A 248 -23.17 -5.77 -15.02
CA ILE A 248 -24.02 -6.17 -16.14
C ILE A 248 -23.25 -5.78 -17.40
N PHE A 249 -22.87 -6.75 -18.22
CA PHE A 249 -22.04 -6.50 -19.40
C PHE A 249 -22.47 -7.37 -20.57
N THR A 250 -22.37 -6.81 -21.79
CA THR A 250 -22.83 -7.46 -23.01
C THR A 250 -21.84 -7.30 -24.16
N THR A 251 -22.09 -8.06 -25.22
CA THR A 251 -21.28 -8.13 -26.45
C THR A 251 -22.08 -7.78 -27.69
N ASN A 252 -23.28 -7.22 -27.52
CA ASN A 252 -24.10 -6.76 -28.65
C ASN A 252 -23.42 -5.60 -29.37
N LYS A 253 -23.97 -5.14 -30.51
CA LYS A 253 -23.38 -4.25 -31.54
C LYS A 253 -22.33 -3.18 -31.13
N THR A 254 -22.30 -2.69 -29.89
CA THR A 254 -21.32 -1.72 -29.38
C THR A 254 -20.54 -2.15 -28.12
N GLY A 255 -20.88 -3.27 -27.47
CA GLY A 255 -20.25 -3.79 -26.26
C GLY A 255 -20.28 -2.82 -25.07
N ASN A 256 -20.92 -3.19 -23.96
CA ASN A 256 -21.06 -2.29 -22.81
C ASN A 256 -20.94 -3.01 -21.47
N VAL A 257 -20.69 -2.23 -20.42
CA VAL A 257 -20.70 -2.65 -19.03
C VAL A 257 -21.31 -1.56 -18.15
N LYS A 258 -22.03 -1.95 -17.10
CA LYS A 258 -22.51 -1.07 -16.03
C LYS A 258 -22.51 -1.76 -14.68
N ILE A 259 -22.59 -0.97 -13.61
CA ILE A 259 -22.80 -1.49 -12.26
C ILE A 259 -24.28 -1.84 -12.08
N ASN A 260 -24.56 -3.00 -11.49
CA ASN A 260 -25.93 -3.39 -11.18
C ASN A 260 -26.52 -2.47 -10.12
N LYS A 261 -27.64 -1.80 -10.46
CA LYS A 261 -28.29 -0.76 -9.66
C LYS A 261 -28.59 -1.18 -8.22
N LYS A 262 -28.90 -2.45 -7.96
CA LYS A 262 -29.17 -2.96 -6.59
C LYS A 262 -28.00 -2.79 -5.60
N TYR A 263 -26.81 -2.49 -6.12
CA TYR A 263 -25.62 -2.21 -5.33
C TYR A 263 -25.42 -0.70 -5.12
N LEU A 264 -26.00 0.15 -5.95
CA LEU A 264 -25.87 1.61 -5.90
C LEU A 264 -26.87 2.29 -4.96
N GLU A 265 -27.93 1.59 -4.53
CA GLU A 265 -29.07 2.14 -3.74
C GLU A 265 -28.76 2.51 -2.27
N LYS A 266 -27.50 2.82 -1.95
CA LYS A 266 -27.09 3.46 -0.68
C LYS A 266 -25.93 4.43 -0.90
N LEU A 267 -26.02 5.26 -1.94
CA LEU A 267 -25.07 6.34 -2.19
C LEU A 267 -25.54 7.71 -1.64
N ASP A 268 -26.64 7.73 -0.87
CA ASP A 268 -27.14 8.91 -0.15
C ASP A 268 -26.47 9.08 1.23
#